data_AF-A0AAU4J142-F1
#
_entry.id   AF-A0AAU4J142-F1
#
_cell.length_a   1.000
_cell.length_b   1.000
_cell.length_c   1.000
_cell.angle_alpha   90.00
_cell.angle_beta   90.00
_cell.angle_gamma   90.00
#
_symmetry.space_group_name_H-M   'P 1'
#
loop_
_entity.id
_entity.type
_entity.pdbx_description
1 polymer ?
#
loop_
_entity_poly.entity_id
_entity_poly.type
_entity_poly.pdbx_seq_one_letter_code
_entity_poly.pdbx_strand_id
1 'polypeptide(L)' 'MTGTPNGFDVDLSNNCGKTMRVKVVVNNAGDSPCYTIANGASKLYIYEGVFGTYDRTVTC' A
#
# COMPACT_ATOMS: atom_id res chain seq x y z
N MET A 1 -13.26 3.55 2.20
CA MET A 1 -13.09 2.35 3.04
C MET A 1 -13.91 1.25 2.41
N THR A 2 -13.24 0.22 1.91
CA THR A 2 -13.86 -0.86 1.12
C THR A 2 -14.50 -1.97 1.97
N GLY A 3 -14.58 -1.80 3.29
CA GLY A 3 -15.33 -2.71 4.16
C GLY A 3 -14.80 -4.14 4.13
N THR A 4 -13.47 -4.31 4.05
CA THR A 4 -12.77 -5.60 4.07
C THR A 4 -12.89 -6.19 5.48
N PRO A 5 -13.80 -7.17 5.74
CA PRO A 5 -14.20 -7.55 7.10
C PRO A 5 -13.07 -8.16 7.94
N ASN A 6 -12.03 -8.64 7.25
CA ASN A 6 -10.85 -9.30 7.81
C ASN A 6 -9.62 -8.78 7.07
N GLY A 7 -9.46 -7.48 6.92
CA GLY A 7 -8.40 -6.91 6.09
C GLY A 7 -8.11 -5.45 6.43
N PHE A 8 -7.34 -4.79 5.58
CA PHE A 8 -7.06 -3.37 5.72
C PHE A 8 -6.86 -2.71 4.36
N ASP A 9 -7.10 -1.40 4.34
CA ASP A 9 -6.88 -0.54 3.20
C ASP A 9 -5.69 0.39 3.50
N VAL A 10 -4.79 0.58 2.54
CA VAL A 10 -3.70 1.56 2.61
C VAL A 10 -3.83 2.52 1.44
N ASP A 11 -4.05 3.80 1.75
CA ASP A 11 -4.00 4.87 0.75
C ASP A 11 -2.57 5.38 0.60
N LEU A 12 -1.92 5.04 -0.52
CA LEU A 12 -0.58 5.49 -0.86
C LEU A 12 -0.68 6.81 -1.63
N SER A 13 -0.33 7.92 -1.00
CA SER A 13 -0.31 9.24 -1.66
C SER A 13 1.12 9.72 -1.92
N ASN A 14 1.43 10.17 -3.13
CA ASN A 14 2.75 10.70 -3.47
C ASN A 14 2.74 12.22 -3.57
N ASN A 15 3.28 12.88 -2.55
CA ASN A 15 3.44 14.33 -2.49
C ASN A 15 4.92 14.77 -2.56
N CYS A 16 5.81 13.90 -3.05
CA CYS A 16 7.26 14.11 -3.01
C CYS A 16 7.83 15.02 -4.12
N GLY A 17 6.99 15.56 -5.02
CA GLY A 17 7.44 16.42 -6.12
C GLY A 17 7.99 15.67 -7.35
N LYS A 18 8.00 14.34 -7.33
CA LYS A 18 8.47 13.48 -8.44
C LYS A 18 7.73 12.15 -8.45
N THR A 19 7.81 11.40 -9.55
CA THR A 19 7.29 10.03 -9.61
C THR A 19 8.05 9.14 -8.63
N MET A 20 7.32 8.40 -7.80
CA MET A 20 7.86 7.48 -6.80
C MET A 20 7.42 6.06 -7.12
N ARG A 21 8.25 5.08 -6.78
CA ARG A 21 7.89 3.67 -6.82
C ARG A 21 7.93 3.13 -5.40
N VAL A 22 6.83 2.57 -4.93
CA VAL A 22 6.68 2.13 -3.54
C VAL A 22 5.94 0.81 -3.45
N LYS A 23 6.17 0.05 -2.37
CA LYS A 23 5.36 -1.12 -2.02
C LYS A 23 4.96 -1.06 -0.55
N VAL A 24 3.90 -1.78 -0.22
CA VAL A 24 3.45 -2.03 1.15
C VAL A 24 4.09 -3.33 1.63
N VAL A 25 4.79 -3.27 2.76
CA VAL A 25 5.27 -4.44 3.48
C VAL A 25 4.16 -4.90 4.41
N VAL A 26 3.86 -6.19 4.37
CA VAL A 26 2.80 -6.80 5.18
C VAL A 26 3.41 -7.91 6.04
N ASN A 27 3.34 -7.75 7.36
CA ASN A 27 3.78 -8.78 8.28
C ASN A 27 2.84 -9.99 8.22
N ASN A 28 3.40 -11.19 8.35
CA ASN A 28 2.67 -12.47 8.34
C ASN A 28 1.84 -12.74 7.06
N ALA A 29 2.16 -12.05 5.96
CA ALA A 29 1.57 -12.26 4.64
C ALA A 29 2.57 -11.85 3.54
N GLY A 30 2.12 -11.85 2.27
CA GLY A 30 2.93 -11.35 1.16
C GLY A 30 2.86 -9.83 1.03
N ASP A 31 3.99 -9.21 0.70
CA ASP A 31 4.09 -7.78 0.34
C ASP A 31 3.25 -7.45 -0.91
N SER A 32 2.87 -6.18 -1.05
CA SER A 32 2.30 -5.70 -2.30
C SER A 32 3.34 -5.70 -3.43
N PRO A 33 2.93 -5.71 -4.71
CA PRO A 33 3.81 -5.33 -5.80
C PRO A 33 4.27 -3.87 -5.65
N CYS A 34 5.34 -3.50 -6.36
CA CYS A 34 5.78 -2.12 -6.46
C CYS A 34 4.85 -1.31 -7.36
N TYR A 35 4.22 -0.29 -6.80
CA TYR A 35 3.39 0.67 -7.50
C TYR A 35 4.19 1.90 -7.90
N THR A 36 4.07 2.31 -9.16
CA THR A 36 4.56 3.61 -9.63
C THR A 36 3.45 4.63 -9.44
N ILE A 37 3.73 5.69 -8.69
CA ILE A 37 2.78 6.74 -8.34
C ILE A 37 3.35 8.08 -8.82
N ALA A 38 2.65 8.75 -9.73
CA ALA A 38 3.04 10.08 -10.20
C ALA A 38 2.93 11.12 -9.07
N ASN A 39 3.60 12.27 -9.21
CA ASN A 39 3.47 13.36 -8.25
C ASN A 39 2.00 13.84 -8.16
N GLY A 40 1.49 13.96 -6.93
CA GLY A 40 0.11 14.35 -6.64
C GLY A 40 -0.93 13.24 -6.83
N ALA A 41 -0.51 12.03 -7.25
CA ALA A 41 -1.41 10.90 -7.41
C ALA A 41 -1.48 10.03 -6.13
N SER A 42 -2.54 9.24 -6.01
CA SER A 42 -2.69 8.23 -4.99
C SER A 42 -3.07 6.85 -5.55
N LYS A 43 -2.83 5.82 -4.75
CA LYS A 43 -3.16 4.43 -5.05
C LYS A 43 -3.68 3.73 -3.80
N LEU A 44 -4.88 3.16 -3.90
CA LEU A 44 -5.41 2.29 -2.85
C LEU A 44 -4.84 0.88 -3.01
N TYR A 45 -4.19 0.39 -1.96
CA TYR A 45 -3.88 -1.02 -1.76
C TYR A 45 -4.91 -1.62 -0.80
N ILE A 46 -5.49 -2.75 -1.18
CA ILE A 46 -6.47 -3.47 -0.37
C ILE A 46 -5.87 -4.82 -0.07
N TYR A 47 -5.73 -5.12 1.22
CA TYR A 47 -5.37 -6.44 1.70
C TYR A 47 -6.60 -7.14 2.26
N GLU A 48 -6.85 -8.35 1.78
CA GLU A 48 -7.90 -9.24 2.27
C GLU A 48 -7.25 -10.44 2.93
N GLY A 49 -7.36 -10.56 4.26
CA GLY A 49 -6.78 -11.67 5.00
C GLY A 49 -6.69 -11.41 6.51
N VAL A 50 -6.98 -12.44 7.31
CA VAL A 50 -7.10 -12.30 8.77
C VAL A 50 -5.75 -12.18 9.49
N PHE A 51 -4.65 -12.56 8.83
CA PHE A 51 -3.33 -12.68 9.45
C PHE A 51 -2.38 -11.52 9.12
N GLY A 52 -2.54 -10.91 7.95
CA GLY A 52 -1.66 -9.85 7.49
C GLY A 52 -1.90 -8.55 8.25
N THR A 53 -0.81 -7.88 8.60
CA THR A 53 -0.85 -6.54 9.19
C THR A 53 0.08 -5.61 8.44
N TYR A 54 -0.37 -4.38 8.21
CA TYR A 54 0.47 -3.34 7.63
C TYR A 54 1.70 -3.12 8.52
N ASP A 55 2.90 -3.22 7.95
CA ASP A 55 4.16 -2.86 8.62
C ASP A 55 4.56 -1.43 8.26
N ARG A 56 4.87 -1.22 6.98
CA ARG A 56 5.37 0.06 6.45
C ARG A 56 5.27 0.14 4.93
N THR A 57 5.41 1.34 4.40
CA THR A 57 5.67 1.59 2.99
C THR A 57 7.17 1.78 2.75
N VAL A 58 7.73 1.11 1.74
CA VAL A 58 9.13 1.26 1.35
C VAL A 58 9.25 1.63 -0.12
N THR A 59 10.34 2.30 -0.48
CA THR A 59 10.67 2.57 -1.89
C THR A 59 11.12 1.31 -2.61
N CYS A 60 10.68 1.20 -3.85
CA CYS A 60 11.34 0.44 -4.89
C CYS A 60 12.05 1.43 -5.85
#